data_AF-A0A6G9F9Y2-F1
#
_entry.id   AF-A0A6G9F9Y2-F1
#
_cell.length_a   1.000
_cell.length_b   1.000
_cell.length_c   1.000
_cell.angle_alpha   90.00
_cell.angle_beta   90.00
_cell.angle_gamma   90.00
#
_symmetry.space_group_name_H-M   'P 1'
#
loop_
_entity.id
_entity.type
_entity.pdbx_description
1 polymer ?
#
loop_
_entity_poly.entity_id
_entity_poly.type
_entity_poly.pdbx_seq_one_letter_code
_entity_poly.pdbx_strand_id
1 'polypeptide(L)'
;VKDDSVKTTEVAAKPYPSMAQTDQGNNSSSSELETTKMEIPTTDIKKAVEPVEKTAGETSATDTGKREKQLQQWKNNLKNDVDNTILSHEQKNEFKTKIDETNDSDALLELENQFNETNRLLHIKQHEEVEKDKKAKQQKTLKQSDTKVDLSNIDKELNHQKSQVEKMAEQKGITN
;
A
#
# COMPACT_ATOMS: atom_id res chain seq x y z
N VAL A 1 -19.35 -32.51 43.99
CA VAL A 1 -18.91 -32.04 42.66
C VAL A 1 -20.17 -31.98 41.81
N LYS A 2 -20.58 -30.78 41.38
CA LYS A 2 -21.76 -30.58 40.51
C LYS A 2 -21.23 -30.23 39.12
N ASP A 3 -21.59 -31.04 38.14
CA ASP A 3 -21.24 -30.84 36.73
C ASP A 3 -22.18 -29.79 36.13
N ASP A 4 -21.67 -28.56 35.95
CA ASP A 4 -22.32 -27.55 35.13
C ASP A 4 -21.88 -27.73 33.68
N SER A 5 -22.70 -28.47 32.93
CA SER A 5 -22.57 -28.68 31.50
C SER A 5 -22.85 -27.38 30.75
N VAL A 6 -21.79 -26.71 30.29
CA VAL A 6 -21.89 -25.53 29.42
C VAL A 6 -22.29 -26.00 28.02
N LYS A 7 -23.56 -25.76 27.68
CA LYS A 7 -24.11 -26.02 26.34
C LYS A 7 -23.50 -25.00 25.35
N THR A 8 -22.50 -25.43 24.58
CA THR A 8 -21.94 -24.64 23.48
C THR A 8 -22.91 -24.63 22.30
N THR A 9 -23.54 -23.49 22.04
CA THR A 9 -24.35 -23.27 20.85
C THR A 9 -23.41 -23.04 19.66
N GLU A 10 -23.32 -24.01 18.77
CA GLU A 10 -22.59 -23.92 17.50
C GLU A 10 -23.29 -22.93 16.58
N VAL A 11 -22.64 -21.81 16.28
CA VAL A 11 -23.14 -20.82 15.33
C VAL A 11 -22.77 -21.30 13.93
N ALA A 12 -23.74 -21.82 13.19
CA ALA A 12 -23.56 -22.21 11.79
C ALA A 12 -23.11 -20.98 10.97
N ALA A 13 -21.87 -21.01 10.49
CA ALA A 13 -21.34 -20.01 9.58
C ALA A 13 -22.10 -20.10 8.24
N LYS A 14 -22.73 -18.99 7.84
CA LYS A 14 -23.34 -18.90 6.51
C LYS A 14 -22.22 -18.92 5.45
N PRO A 15 -22.35 -19.71 4.37
CA PRO A 15 -21.35 -19.73 3.31
C PRO A 15 -21.31 -18.37 2.60
N TYR A 16 -20.10 -17.88 2.34
CA TYR A 16 -19.87 -16.69 1.53
C TYR A 16 -20.37 -16.91 0.10
N PRO A 17 -20.94 -15.89 -0.57
CA PRO A 17 -21.29 -16.00 -1.97
C PRO A 17 -20.03 -16.23 -2.81
N SER A 18 -20.06 -17.30 -3.61
CA SER A 18 -19.03 -17.65 -4.58
C SER A 18 -18.87 -16.54 -5.63
N MET A 19 -17.63 -16.07 -5.81
CA MET A 19 -17.25 -15.21 -6.93
C MET A 19 -17.38 -16.02 -8.22
N ALA A 20 -18.29 -15.61 -9.10
CA ALA A 20 -18.45 -16.22 -10.41
C ALA A 20 -17.11 -16.18 -11.17
N GLN A 21 -16.64 -17.35 -11.61
CA GLN A 21 -15.54 -17.46 -12.56
C GLN A 21 -16.02 -16.94 -13.91
N THR A 22 -15.57 -15.77 -14.34
CA THR A 22 -15.57 -15.41 -15.75
C THR A 22 -14.44 -16.17 -16.43
N ASP A 23 -14.82 -17.26 -17.09
CA ASP A 23 -14.05 -17.89 -18.14
C ASP A 23 -14.09 -16.96 -19.37
N GLN A 24 -12.98 -16.30 -19.66
CA GLN A 24 -12.77 -15.72 -20.98
C GLN A 24 -11.29 -15.85 -21.34
N GLY A 25 -11.06 -16.88 -22.16
CA GLY A 25 -9.77 -17.22 -22.72
C GLY A 25 -9.17 -16.10 -23.55
N ASN A 26 -7.86 -16.22 -23.70
CA ASN A 26 -7.04 -15.42 -24.59
C ASN A 26 -7.59 -15.48 -26.03
N ASN A 27 -8.12 -14.36 -26.52
CA ASN A 27 -8.10 -14.05 -27.94
C ASN A 27 -7.70 -12.59 -28.14
N SER A 28 -6.47 -12.39 -28.60
CA SER A 28 -6.06 -11.13 -29.22
C SER A 28 -6.99 -10.86 -30.40
N SER A 29 -7.84 -9.84 -30.31
CA SER A 29 -8.54 -9.29 -31.47
C SER A 29 -8.50 -7.78 -31.41
N SER A 30 -7.59 -7.22 -32.21
CA SER A 30 -7.51 -5.81 -32.53
C SER A 30 -8.84 -5.40 -33.17
N SER A 31 -9.61 -4.57 -32.47
CA SER A 31 -10.88 -4.04 -32.98
C SER A 31 -10.67 -2.57 -33.26
N GLU A 32 -10.64 -2.23 -34.55
CA GLU A 32 -10.58 -0.86 -35.04
C GLU A 32 -11.77 -0.07 -34.49
N LEU A 33 -11.52 1.12 -33.95
CA LEU A 33 -12.56 2.02 -33.48
C LEU A 33 -13.36 2.52 -34.69
N GLU A 34 -14.55 1.95 -34.92
CA GLU A 34 -15.54 2.55 -35.81
C GLU A 34 -16.00 3.89 -35.20
N THR A 35 -15.52 5.00 -35.76
CA THR A 35 -16.04 6.34 -35.41
C THR A 35 -17.40 6.52 -36.09
N THR A 36 -18.48 6.15 -35.40
CA THR A 36 -19.82 6.59 -35.81
C THR A 36 -19.88 8.11 -35.68
N LYS A 37 -20.01 8.81 -36.81
CA LYS A 37 -20.29 10.25 -36.84
C LYS A 37 -21.64 10.48 -36.19
N MET A 38 -21.66 10.94 -34.94
CA MET A 38 -22.84 11.54 -34.35
C MET A 38 -23.11 12.85 -35.09
N GLU A 39 -24.14 12.84 -35.93
CA GLU A 39 -24.68 14.03 -36.57
C GLU A 39 -25.38 14.87 -35.49
N ILE A 40 -24.76 15.97 -35.09
CA ILE A 40 -25.32 16.90 -34.10
C ILE A 40 -26.36 17.75 -34.84
N PRO A 41 -27.65 17.74 -34.45
CA PRO A 41 -28.63 18.63 -35.07
C PRO A 41 -28.28 20.08 -34.72
N THR A 42 -27.84 20.86 -35.70
CA THR A 42 -27.67 22.31 -35.59
C THR A 42 -29.05 22.96 -35.54
N THR A 43 -29.56 23.22 -34.35
CA THR A 43 -30.67 24.15 -34.16
C THR A 43 -30.12 25.57 -34.23
N ASP A 44 -30.59 26.34 -35.20
CA ASP A 44 -30.38 27.78 -35.32
C ASP A 44 -30.99 28.50 -34.10
N ILE A 45 -30.20 28.72 -33.05
CA ILE A 45 -30.60 29.57 -31.93
C ILE A 45 -30.19 31.01 -32.25
N LYS A 46 -30.98 31.67 -33.10
CA LYS A 46 -31.02 33.13 -33.11
C LYS A 46 -32.03 33.59 -32.06
N LYS A 47 -31.51 34.37 -31.10
CA LYS A 47 -32.18 35.43 -30.33
C LYS A 47 -32.57 35.11 -28.86
N ALA A 48 -32.07 36.01 -28.02
CA ALA A 48 -32.46 36.35 -26.65
C ALA A 48 -31.97 35.43 -25.52
N VAL A 49 -30.74 35.67 -25.06
CA VAL A 49 -30.41 35.50 -23.63
C VAL A 49 -29.83 36.84 -23.17
N GLU A 50 -30.64 37.60 -22.45
CA GLU A 50 -30.19 38.70 -21.60
C GLU A 50 -29.15 38.15 -20.60
N PRO A 51 -28.14 38.93 -20.18
CA PRO A 51 -27.23 38.47 -19.15
C PRO A 51 -28.04 38.19 -17.88
N VAL A 52 -28.08 36.93 -17.45
CA VAL A 52 -28.64 36.56 -16.15
C VAL A 52 -27.79 37.27 -15.09
N GLU A 53 -28.32 38.40 -14.60
CA GLU A 53 -27.85 39.03 -13.38
C GLU A 53 -27.82 37.97 -12.28
N LYS A 54 -26.73 37.94 -11.52
CA LYS A 54 -26.62 37.13 -10.30
C LYS A 54 -27.79 37.49 -9.40
N THR A 55 -28.85 36.68 -9.41
CA THR A 55 -29.92 36.79 -8.45
C THR A 55 -29.31 36.45 -7.10
N ALA A 56 -29.00 37.48 -6.31
CA ALA A 56 -28.81 37.38 -4.88
C ALA A 56 -30.17 36.97 -4.28
N GLY A 57 -30.55 35.71 -4.45
CA GLY A 57 -31.63 35.12 -3.69
C GLY A 57 -31.19 35.10 -2.24
N GLU A 58 -31.99 35.70 -1.36
CA GLU A 58 -31.84 35.61 0.09
C GLU A 58 -31.77 34.14 0.51
N THR A 59 -30.56 33.58 0.59
CA THR A 59 -30.29 32.41 1.41
C THR A 59 -30.47 32.85 2.84
N SER A 60 -31.59 32.45 3.45
CA SER A 60 -31.87 32.76 4.85
C SER A 60 -30.67 32.36 5.71
N ALA A 61 -30.12 33.29 6.48
CA ALA A 61 -28.91 33.11 7.30
C ALA A 61 -28.97 31.88 8.25
N THR A 62 -30.18 31.40 8.54
CA THR A 62 -30.45 30.20 9.34
C THR A 62 -29.99 28.89 8.67
N ASP A 63 -30.01 28.80 7.34
CA ASP A 63 -29.57 27.61 6.58
C ASP A 63 -28.04 27.51 6.53
N THR A 64 -27.39 28.66 6.31
CA THR A 64 -25.92 28.78 6.28
C THR A 64 -25.27 28.35 7.60
N GLY A 65 -25.87 28.72 8.75
CA GLY A 65 -25.33 28.37 10.06
C GLY A 65 -25.40 26.87 10.42
N LYS A 66 -26.37 26.13 9.88
CA LYS A 66 -26.45 24.66 10.06
C LYS A 66 -25.43 23.94 9.18
N ARG A 67 -25.30 24.38 7.92
CA ARG A 67 -24.35 23.82 6.96
C ARG A 67 -22.90 24.04 7.41
N GLU A 68 -22.59 25.22 7.95
CA GLU A 68 -21.26 25.53 8.50
C GLU A 68 -20.87 24.57 9.65
N LYS A 69 -21.79 24.28 10.59
CA LYS A 69 -21.50 23.33 11.67
C LYS A 69 -21.24 21.92 11.18
N GLN A 70 -22.02 21.45 10.21
CA GLN A 70 -21.82 20.13 9.60
C GLN A 70 -20.47 20.05 8.88
N LEU A 71 -20.13 21.12 8.15
CA LEU A 71 -18.85 21.24 7.44
C LEU A 71 -17.66 21.22 8.41
N GLN A 72 -17.72 21.99 9.50
CA GLN A 72 -16.69 21.98 10.54
C GLN A 72 -16.51 20.62 11.20
N GLN A 73 -17.60 19.90 11.45
CA GLN A 73 -17.53 18.53 11.98
C GLN A 73 -16.86 17.58 10.98
N TRP A 74 -17.20 17.68 9.70
CA TRP A 74 -16.57 16.88 8.66
C TRP A 74 -15.07 17.20 8.51
N LYS A 75 -14.69 18.48 8.50
CA LYS A 75 -13.28 18.91 8.53
C LYS A 75 -12.52 18.28 9.70
N ASN A 76 -13.10 18.27 10.90
CA ASN A 76 -12.47 17.65 12.06
C ASN A 76 -12.30 16.13 11.91
N ASN A 77 -13.27 15.44 11.32
CA ASN A 77 -13.15 14.01 11.02
C ASN A 77 -12.01 13.76 10.02
N LEU A 78 -11.98 14.51 8.91
CA LEU A 78 -10.91 14.37 7.90
C LEU A 78 -9.52 14.65 8.49
N LYS A 79 -9.39 15.66 9.36
CA LYS A 79 -8.11 15.94 10.05
C LYS A 79 -7.69 14.79 10.98
N ASN A 80 -8.63 14.17 11.68
CA ASN A 80 -8.36 12.99 12.50
C ASN A 80 -7.95 11.78 11.64
N ASP A 81 -8.61 11.58 10.50
CA ASP A 81 -8.26 10.50 9.58
C ASP A 81 -6.86 10.70 9.01
N VAL A 82 -6.53 11.93 8.59
CA VAL A 82 -5.17 12.32 8.18
C VAL A 82 -4.15 12.03 9.30
N ASP A 83 -4.48 12.29 10.56
CA ASP A 83 -3.58 11.97 11.69
C ASP A 83 -3.31 10.47 11.86
N ASN A 84 -4.30 9.63 11.57
CA ASN A 84 -4.21 8.18 11.71
C ASN A 84 -3.51 7.50 10.52
N THR A 85 -3.28 8.20 9.42
CA THR A 85 -2.53 7.68 8.27
C THR A 85 -1.02 7.54 8.56
N ILE A 86 -0.33 6.82 7.67
CA ILE A 86 1.14 6.74 7.67
C ILE A 86 1.82 7.84 6.82
N LEU A 87 1.07 8.89 6.46
CA LEU A 87 1.61 10.07 5.79
C LEU A 87 2.75 10.70 6.61
N SER A 88 3.68 11.35 5.92
CA SER A 88 4.74 12.12 6.58
C SER A 88 4.18 13.33 7.35
N HIS A 89 4.96 13.86 8.29
CA HIS A 89 4.55 15.03 9.07
C HIS A 89 4.20 16.25 8.19
N GLU A 90 5.02 16.48 7.16
CA GLU A 90 4.81 17.55 6.16
C GLU A 90 3.45 17.37 5.45
N GLN A 91 3.20 16.16 4.92
CA GLN A 91 1.96 15.85 4.21
C GLN A 91 0.73 15.97 5.11
N LYS A 92 0.82 15.51 6.37
CA LYS A 92 -0.27 15.67 7.33
C LYS A 92 -0.61 17.13 7.56
N ASN A 93 0.40 17.98 7.74
CA ASN A 93 0.18 19.43 7.94
C ASN A 93 -0.41 20.09 6.68
N GLU A 94 0.07 19.71 5.49
CA GLU A 94 -0.44 20.21 4.22
C GLU A 94 -1.93 19.88 4.03
N PHE A 95 -2.32 18.61 4.24
CA PHE A 95 -3.72 18.21 4.11
C PHE A 95 -4.61 18.88 5.16
N LYS A 96 -4.17 18.97 6.42
CA LYS A 96 -4.93 19.67 7.46
C LYS A 96 -5.17 21.15 7.11
N THR A 97 -4.14 21.82 6.61
CA THR A 97 -4.24 23.22 6.19
C THR A 97 -5.27 23.38 5.07
N LYS A 98 -5.19 22.54 4.02
CA LYS A 98 -6.15 22.55 2.91
C LYS A 98 -7.59 22.25 3.37
N ILE A 99 -7.77 21.29 4.29
CA ILE A 99 -9.07 20.97 4.88
C ILE A 99 -9.65 22.17 5.64
N ASP A 100 -8.83 22.87 6.43
CA ASP A 100 -9.28 24.05 7.17
C ASP A 100 -9.70 25.20 6.23
N GLU A 101 -8.97 25.42 5.13
CA GLU A 101 -9.22 26.48 4.15
C GLU A 101 -10.38 26.19 3.18
N THR A 102 -10.74 24.93 2.99
CA THR A 102 -11.72 24.53 1.97
C THR A 102 -13.15 24.63 2.50
N ASN A 103 -13.98 25.48 1.92
CA ASN A 103 -15.40 25.60 2.28
C ASN A 103 -16.34 24.86 1.31
N ASP A 104 -15.80 24.36 0.20
CA ASP A 104 -16.54 23.59 -0.79
C ASP A 104 -16.55 22.10 -0.45
N SER A 105 -17.74 21.49 -0.49
CA SER A 105 -17.89 20.08 -0.14
C SER A 105 -17.23 19.17 -1.18
N ASP A 106 -17.31 19.52 -2.46
CA ASP A 106 -16.75 18.68 -3.52
C ASP A 106 -15.22 18.68 -3.45
N ALA A 107 -14.61 19.82 -3.15
CA ALA A 107 -13.19 19.91 -2.86
C ALA A 107 -12.76 19.14 -1.59
N LEU A 108 -13.58 19.07 -0.55
CA LEU A 108 -13.28 18.24 0.63
C LEU A 108 -13.32 16.73 0.32
N LEU A 109 -14.25 16.29 -0.53
CA LEU A 109 -14.30 14.91 -1.05
C LEU A 109 -13.04 14.57 -1.87
N GLU A 110 -12.58 15.52 -2.70
CA GLU A 110 -11.35 15.37 -3.46
C GLU A 110 -10.13 15.21 -2.54
N LEU A 111 -10.03 16.04 -1.50
CA LEU A 111 -8.96 15.94 -0.50
C LEU A 111 -8.98 14.60 0.24
N GLU A 112 -10.17 14.09 0.58
CA GLU A 112 -10.36 12.76 1.17
C GLU A 112 -9.80 11.65 0.27
N ASN A 113 -10.17 11.66 -1.01
CA ASN A 113 -9.66 10.70 -1.98
C ASN A 113 -8.14 10.79 -2.12
N GLN A 114 -7.58 12.01 -2.15
CA GLN A 114 -6.15 12.22 -2.33
C GLN A 114 -5.31 11.69 -1.16
N PHE A 115 -5.68 11.99 0.08
CA PHE A 115 -4.90 11.51 1.22
C PHE A 115 -5.05 10.00 1.41
N ASN A 116 -6.24 9.43 1.12
CA ASN A 116 -6.47 7.99 1.16
C ASN A 116 -5.65 7.24 0.11
N GLU A 117 -5.61 7.76 -1.13
CA GLU A 117 -4.78 7.22 -2.20
C GLU A 117 -3.29 7.25 -1.82
N THR A 118 -2.83 8.39 -1.32
CA THR A 118 -1.43 8.56 -0.89
C THR A 118 -1.08 7.59 0.24
N ASN A 119 -1.97 7.44 1.23
CA ASN A 119 -1.80 6.49 2.32
C ASN A 119 -1.73 5.04 1.81
N ARG A 120 -2.59 4.67 0.85
CA ARG A 120 -2.55 3.33 0.22
C ARG A 120 -1.22 3.08 -0.48
N LEU A 121 -0.74 4.03 -1.28
CA LEU A 121 0.54 3.91 -1.98
C LEU A 121 1.71 3.76 -1.00
N LEU A 122 1.69 4.49 0.12
CA LEU A 122 2.70 4.36 1.16
C LEU A 122 2.67 2.97 1.81
N HIS A 123 1.48 2.41 2.08
CA HIS A 123 1.39 1.08 2.67
C HIS A 123 1.97 0.00 1.75
N ILE A 124 1.69 0.09 0.44
CA ILE A 124 2.26 -0.81 -0.57
C ILE A 124 3.78 -0.70 -0.58
N LYS A 125 4.30 0.53 -0.68
CA LYS A 125 5.75 0.79 -0.74
C LYS A 125 6.47 0.30 0.52
N GLN A 126 5.91 0.58 1.69
CA GLN A 126 6.52 0.17 2.96
C GLN A 126 6.53 -1.36 3.11
N HIS A 127 5.46 -2.04 2.66
CA HIS A 127 5.43 -3.50 2.64
C HIS A 127 6.52 -4.08 1.72
N GLU A 128 6.70 -3.52 0.52
CA GLU A 128 7.77 -3.94 -0.40
C GLU A 128 9.17 -3.73 0.18
N GLU A 129 9.41 -2.59 0.84
CA GLU A 129 10.69 -2.29 1.50
C GLU A 129 10.98 -3.26 2.65
N VAL A 130 9.99 -3.56 3.50
CA VAL A 130 10.12 -4.52 4.60
C VAL A 130 10.44 -5.92 4.09
N GLU A 131 9.75 -6.38 3.03
CA GLU A 131 10.01 -7.69 2.44
C GLU A 131 11.37 -7.75 1.73
N LYS A 132 11.81 -6.66 1.10
CA LYS A 132 13.16 -6.56 0.52
C LYS A 132 14.25 -6.69 1.58
N ASP A 133 14.13 -5.98 2.69
CA ASP A 133 15.08 -6.04 3.81
C ASP A 133 15.12 -7.42 4.48
N LYS A 134 13.96 -8.05 4.65
CA LYS A 134 13.85 -9.41 5.17
C LYS A 134 14.54 -10.42 4.26
N LYS A 135 14.33 -10.33 2.94
CA LYS A 135 15.03 -11.17 1.95
C LYS A 135 16.54 -10.89 1.93
N ALA A 136 16.96 -9.63 2.03
CA ALA A 136 18.37 -9.26 2.08
C ALA A 136 19.07 -9.83 3.34
N LYS A 137 18.42 -9.78 4.50
CA LYS A 137 18.93 -10.40 5.74
C LYS A 137 19.06 -11.91 5.59
N GLN A 138 18.07 -12.60 5.02
CA GLN A 138 18.18 -14.03 4.74
C GLN A 138 19.33 -14.33 3.77
N GLN A 139 19.52 -13.52 2.73
CA GLN A 139 20.63 -13.69 1.79
C GLN A 139 22.00 -13.49 2.45
N LYS A 140 22.11 -12.53 3.37
CA LYS A 140 23.36 -12.31 4.14
C LYS A 140 23.62 -13.47 5.11
N THR A 141 22.60 -13.98 5.79
CA THR A 141 22.72 -15.16 6.67
C THR A 141 23.16 -16.40 5.90
N LEU A 142 22.58 -16.65 4.71
CA LEU A 142 22.99 -17.76 3.83
C LEU A 142 24.44 -17.60 3.34
N LYS A 143 24.84 -16.40 2.92
CA LYS A 143 26.23 -16.15 2.50
C LYS A 143 27.24 -16.29 3.65
N GLN A 144 26.84 -15.98 4.89
CA GLN A 144 27.69 -16.18 6.06
C GLN A 144 27.77 -17.66 6.49
N SER A 145 26.71 -18.46 6.32
CA SER A 145 26.78 -19.91 6.58
C SER A 145 27.69 -20.65 5.61
N ASP A 146 27.80 -20.19 4.36
CA ASP A 146 28.71 -20.78 3.36
C ASP A 146 30.16 -20.33 3.55
N THR A 147 30.42 -19.27 4.34
CA THR A 147 31.77 -18.75 4.63
C THR A 147 32.23 -19.10 6.05
N LYS A 148 31.81 -20.25 6.59
CA LYS A 148 32.50 -20.87 7.73
C LYS A 148 33.46 -21.92 7.19
N VAL A 149 34.61 -21.47 6.69
CA VAL A 149 35.75 -22.38 6.47
C VAL A 149 36.10 -22.95 7.83
N ASP A 150 35.97 -24.28 7.98
CA ASP A 150 36.25 -24.97 9.22
C ASP A 150 37.77 -25.06 9.43
N LEU A 151 38.37 -23.96 9.89
CA LEU A 151 39.80 -23.82 10.16
C LEU A 151 40.33 -24.89 11.15
N SER A 152 39.42 -25.54 11.90
CA SER A 152 39.75 -26.59 12.87
C SER A 152 40.37 -27.86 12.27
N ASN A 153 40.13 -28.11 10.97
CA ASN A 153 40.72 -29.25 10.26
C ASN A 153 42.05 -28.92 9.57
N ILE A 154 42.36 -27.63 9.38
CA ILE A 154 43.59 -27.20 8.71
C ILE A 154 44.81 -27.50 9.57
N ASP A 155 44.75 -27.24 10.89
CA ASP A 155 45.87 -27.52 11.80
C ASP A 155 46.16 -29.01 11.95
N LYS A 156 45.12 -29.85 11.91
CA LYS A 156 45.28 -31.32 11.95
C LYS A 156 45.91 -31.84 10.67
N GLU A 157 45.45 -31.36 9.52
CA GLU A 157 45.98 -31.74 8.21
C GLU A 157 47.42 -31.24 8.02
N LEU A 158 47.73 -30.00 8.43
CA LEU A 158 49.10 -29.46 8.42
C LEU A 158 50.05 -30.29 9.27
N ASN A 159 49.66 -30.64 10.50
CA ASN A 159 50.48 -31.48 11.37
C ASN A 159 50.63 -32.91 10.82
N HIS A 160 49.59 -33.46 10.20
CA HIS A 160 49.66 -34.77 9.58
C HIS A 160 50.64 -34.77 8.40
N GLN A 161 50.58 -33.77 7.52
CA GLN A 161 51.50 -33.61 6.41
C GLN A 161 52.94 -33.39 6.89
N LYS A 162 53.15 -32.55 7.91
CA LYS A 162 54.46 -32.34 8.51
C LYS A 162 55.07 -33.65 9.03
N SER A 163 54.29 -34.45 9.76
CA SER A 163 54.74 -35.74 10.27
C SER A 163 55.06 -36.74 9.15
N GLN A 164 54.29 -36.76 8.07
CA GLN A 164 54.60 -37.60 6.91
C GLN A 164 55.90 -37.18 6.21
N VAL A 165 56.14 -35.88 6.08
CA VAL A 165 57.37 -35.34 5.49
C VAL A 165 58.59 -35.68 6.36
N GLU A 166 58.49 -35.53 7.69
CA GLU A 166 59.56 -35.91 8.63
C GLU A 166 59.90 -37.40 8.52
N LYS A 167 58.89 -38.29 8.50
CA LYS A 167 59.10 -39.73 8.33
C LYS A 167 59.76 -40.08 7.00
N MET A 168 59.38 -39.41 5.91
CA MET A 168 60.00 -39.62 4.60
C MET A 168 61.44 -39.11 4.56
N ALA A 169 61.72 -37.98 5.22
CA ALA A 169 63.08 -37.43 5.32
C ALA A 169 63.98 -38.36 6.13
N GLU A 170 63.50 -38.89 7.26
CA GLU A 170 64.20 -39.90 8.07
C GLU A 170 64.45 -41.19 7.28
N GLN A 171 63.43 -41.72 6.58
CA GLN A 171 63.59 -42.93 5.75
C GLN A 171 64.59 -42.75 4.60
N LYS A 172 64.68 -41.54 4.05
CA LYS A 172 65.62 -41.23 2.96
C LYS A 172 67.00 -40.78 3.46
N GLY A 173 67.22 -40.73 4.77
CA GLY A 173 68.47 -40.25 5.37
C GLY A 173 68.76 -38.77 5.09
N ILE A 174 67.75 -38.01 4.65
CA ILE A 174 67.85 -36.57 4.40
C ILE A 174 67.56 -35.89 5.74
N THR A 175 68.51 -35.99 6.65
CA THR A 175 68.52 -35.19 7.88
C THR A 175 69.40 -33.97 7.61
N ASN A 176 68.96 -32.79 8.06
CA ASN A 176 69.74 -31.55 7.97
C ASN A 176 71.08 -31.68 8.69
#